data_AF-A0A3D4R450-F1
#
_entry.id   AF-A0A3D4R450-F1
#
_cell.length_a   1.000
_cell.length_b   1.000
_cell.length_c   1.000
_cell.angle_alpha   90.00
_cell.angle_beta   90.00
_cell.angle_gamma   90.00
#
_symmetry.space_group_name_H-M   'P 1'
#
loop_
_entity.id
_entity.type
_entity.pdbx_description
1 polymer ?
#
loop_
_entity_poly.entity_id
_entity_poly.type
_entity_poly.pdbx_seq_one_letter_code
_entity_poly.pdbx_strand_id
1 'polypeptide(L)' 'MADYNPMELMICVAARNLEDGATVVVGTGAPCAAAMLSQKTHSPNLTIM' A
#
# COMPACT_ATOMS: atom_id res chain seq x y z
N MET A 1 1.80 10.07 22.37
CA MET A 1 1.50 10.43 20.97
C MET A 1 1.74 9.16 20.16
N ALA A 2 0.96 8.86 19.13
CA ALA A 2 1.32 7.74 18.25
C ALA A 2 2.66 8.06 17.55
N ASP A 3 3.55 7.09 17.42
CA ASP A 3 4.88 7.25 16.79
C ASP A 3 4.82 7.32 15.25
N TYR A 4 3.66 7.66 14.71
CA TYR A 4 3.41 7.77 13.28
C TYR A 4 2.51 8.98 13.00
N ASN A 5 2.68 9.56 11.82
CA ASN A 5 1.81 10.63 11.34
C ASN A 5 0.54 10.07 10.68
N PRO A 6 -0.51 10.89 10.49
CA PRO A 6 -1.76 10.43 9.88
C PRO A 6 -1.61 9.85 8.47
N MET A 7 -0.61 10.30 7.69
CA MET A 7 -0.37 9.80 6.34
C MET A 7 0.19 8.38 6.35
N GLU A 8 1.11 8.08 7.27
CA GLU A 8 1.65 6.72 7.46
C GLU A 8 0.55 5.74 7.87
N LEU A 9 -0.35 6.16 8.77
CA LEU A 9 -1.52 5.34 9.14
C LEU A 9 -2.41 5.06 7.92
N MET A 10 -2.72 6.09 7.13
CA MET A 10 -3.55 5.95 5.93
C MET A 10 -2.91 5.00 4.91
N ILE A 11 -1.60 5.11 4.68
CA ILE A 11 -0.84 4.23 3.78
C ILE A 11 -0.92 2.77 4.27
N CYS A 12 -0.70 2.53 5.56
CA CYS A 12 -0.79 1.20 6.15
C CYS A 12 -2.20 0.59 6.02
N VAL A 13 -3.25 1.38 6.24
CA VAL A 13 -4.63 0.93 6.09
C VAL A 13 -4.93 0.64 4.61
N ALA A 14 -4.54 1.52 3.69
CA ALA A 14 -4.73 1.32 2.26
C ALA A 14 -4.00 0.07 1.75
N ALA A 15 -2.76 -0.16 2.19
CA ALA A 15 -1.98 -1.35 1.82
C ALA A 15 -2.67 -2.67 2.20
N ARG A 16 -3.45 -2.70 3.30
CA ARG A 16 -4.20 -3.89 3.73
C ARG A 16 -5.40 -4.22 2.86
N ASN A 17 -5.89 -3.26 2.06
CA ASN A 17 -7.04 -3.48 1.18
C ASN A 17 -6.63 -4.06 -0.18
N LEU A 18 -5.34 -4.21 -0.46
CA LEU A 18 -4.84 -4.73 -1.72
C LEU A 18 -4.69 -6.25 -1.63
N GLU A 19 -5.34 -6.98 -2.54
CA GLU A 19 -5.33 -8.44 -2.55
C GLU A 19 -4.07 -8.99 -3.25
N ASP A 20 -3.57 -10.14 -2.78
CA ASP A 20 -2.45 -10.81 -3.43
C ASP A 20 -2.81 -11.25 -4.85
N GLY A 21 -1.91 -11.02 -5.81
CA GLY A 21 -2.15 -11.31 -7.22
C GLY A 21 -3.05 -10.31 -7.96
N ALA A 22 -3.60 -9.31 -7.26
CA ALA A 22 -4.38 -8.27 -7.91
C ALA A 22 -3.50 -7.36 -8.79
N THR A 23 -4.13 -6.75 -9.79
CA THR A 23 -3.49 -5.75 -10.66
C THR A 23 -4.09 -4.39 -10.38
N VAL A 24 -3.25 -3.42 -10.02
CA VAL A 24 -3.69 -2.08 -9.60
C VAL A 24 -2.96 -1.00 -10.39
N VAL A 25 -3.69 0.04 -10.76
CA VAL A 25 -3.14 1.26 -11.36
C VAL A 25 -3.09 2.32 -10.27
N VAL A 26 -1.90 2.88 -10.01
CA VAL A 26 -1.72 3.84 -8.91
C VAL A 26 -1.08 5.14 -9.38
N GLY A 27 -1.50 6.23 -8.76
CA GLY A 27 -0.83 7.53 -8.91
C GLY A 27 0.45 7.61 -8.08
N THR A 28 1.10 8.79 -8.10
CA THR A 28 2.32 9.05 -7.34
C THR A 28 2.05 9.33 -5.86
N GLY A 29 3.07 9.20 -5.01
CA GLY A 29 3.00 9.54 -3.59
C GLY A 29 2.35 8.43 -2.74
N ALA A 30 1.34 8.79 -1.94
CA ALA A 30 0.73 7.88 -0.96
C ALA A 30 0.10 6.60 -1.59
N PRO A 31 -0.59 6.64 -2.75
CA PRO A 31 -1.09 5.44 -3.41
C PRO A 31 0.01 4.47 -3.83
N CYS A 32 1.11 4.98 -4.41
CA CYS A 32 2.28 4.18 -4.77
C CYS A 32 2.95 3.57 -3.53
N ALA A 33 3.08 4.33 -2.44
CA ALA A 33 3.64 3.83 -1.19
C ALA A 33 2.80 2.70 -0.59
N ALA A 34 1.46 2.80 -0.63
CA ALA A 34 0.56 1.76 -0.15
C ALA A 34 0.69 0.47 -0.98
N ALA A 35 0.74 0.59 -2.31
CA ALA A 35 0.91 -0.56 -3.21
C ALA A 35 2.27 -1.26 -3.01
N MET A 36 3.36 -0.49 -2.94
CA MET A 36 4.69 -1.04 -2.67
C MET A 36 4.79 -1.65 -1.27
N LEU A 37 4.13 -1.07 -0.26
CA LEU A 37 4.08 -1.63 1.09
C LEU A 37 3.33 -2.96 1.12
N SER A 38 2.19 -3.05 0.43
CA SER A 38 1.42 -4.28 0.27
C SER A 38 2.25 -5.40 -0.37
N GLN A 39 2.97 -5.11 -1.48
CA GLN A 39 3.92 -6.05 -2.09
C GLN A 39 4.97 -6.58 -1.12
N LYS A 40 5.50 -5.72 -0.26
CA LYS A 40 6.57 -6.09 0.70
C LYS A 40 6.06 -6.79 1.95
N THR A 41 4.74 -6.89 2.15
CA THR A 41 4.16 -7.39 3.41
C THR A 41 3.30 -8.63 3.19
N HIS A 42 2.16 -8.50 2.51
CA HIS A 42 1.15 -9.56 2.44
C HIS A 42 0.67 -9.91 1.02
N SER A 43 1.01 -9.09 0.03
CA SER A 43 0.57 -9.26 -1.38
C SER A 43 1.76 -9.35 -2.34
N PRO A 44 2.69 -10.32 -2.16
CA PRO A 44 3.92 -10.40 -2.96
C PRO A 44 3.71 -10.52 -4.48
N ASN A 45 2.54 -11.01 -4.92
CA ASN A 45 2.16 -11.17 -6.31
C ASN A 45 1.33 -9.99 -6.86
N LEU A 46 1.11 -8.93 -6.07
CA LEU A 46 0.43 -7.71 -6.54
C LEU A 46 1.19 -7.12 -7.73
N THR A 47 0.50 -6.80 -8.81
CA THR A 47 1.07 -6.13 -9.99
C THR A 47 0.68 -4.65 -9.98
N ILE A 48 1.67 -3.76 -10.06
CA ILE A 48 1.49 -2.31 -10.07
C ILE A 48 1.73 -1.81 -11.50
N MET A 49 0.78 -1.05 -12.06
CA MET A 49 0.87 -0.36 -13.34
C MET A 49 0.86 1.16 -13.18
#